data_AF-A0AAN0LSD2-F1
#
_entry.id   AF-A0AAN0LSD2-F1
#
_cell.length_a   1.000
_cell.length_b   1.000
_cell.length_c   1.000
_cell.angle_alpha   90.00
_cell.angle_beta   90.00
_cell.angle_gamma   90.00
#
_symmetry.space_group_name_H-M   'P 1'
#
loop_
_entity.id
_entity.type
_entity.pdbx_description
1 polymer ?
#
loop_
_entity_poly.entity_id
_entity_poly.type
_entity_poly.pdbx_seq_one_letter_code
_entity_poly.pdbx_strand_id
1 'polypeptide(L)'
;MAQQNSTPTLSNSNSSTSVSPLGHESSPKNDVSSPLAVLKLRSQVKKCRDEAKRKSDWVSKIQRLKMFSRRQSPEQQADIAALKDQGFVEAIKQQFPLLGSRRFAFHEIRDFFIELNGAGFGEWFLHERVDHIILYTTYGSVFPALRFVTTGEGTFKCSGFCFDVRFGA
;
A
#
# COMPACT_ATOMS: atom_id res chain seq x y z
N MET A 1 -57.69 11.41 69.90
CA MET A 1 -57.76 12.89 69.82
C MET A 1 -59.06 13.26 69.11
N ALA A 2 -59.74 14.28 69.61
CA ALA A 2 -60.96 14.89 69.05
C ALA A 2 -60.68 15.46 67.63
N GLN A 3 -61.63 15.90 66.79
CA GLN A 3 -62.87 16.63 67.02
C GLN A 3 -63.68 16.70 65.69
N GLN A 4 -64.93 17.16 65.79
CA GLN A 4 -65.98 17.30 64.76
C GLN A 4 -65.72 18.39 63.69
N ASN A 5 -66.45 18.30 62.57
CA ASN A 5 -67.31 19.34 61.95
C ASN A 5 -67.83 18.82 60.58
N SER A 6 -69.12 18.50 60.41
CA SER A 6 -70.25 19.35 59.96
C SER A 6 -70.60 19.20 58.46
N THR A 7 -71.81 18.68 58.19
CA THR A 7 -72.68 18.74 56.98
C THR A 7 -72.93 20.20 56.50
N PRO A 8 -73.56 20.57 55.33
CA PRO A 8 -74.48 19.81 54.46
C PRO A 8 -74.47 20.10 52.91
N THR A 9 -75.22 19.23 52.22
CA THR A 9 -76.11 19.37 51.03
C THR A 9 -76.05 20.57 50.06
N LEU A 10 -76.21 20.26 48.76
CA LEU A 10 -77.11 20.82 47.72
C LEU A 10 -76.48 20.45 46.36
N SER A 11 -77.13 19.98 45.31
CA SER A 11 -78.53 19.71 44.97
C SER A 11 -78.52 19.12 43.55
N ASN A 12 -79.46 18.21 43.24
CA ASN A 12 -80.13 17.97 41.94
C ASN A 12 -79.33 18.05 40.64
N SER A 13 -79.50 17.19 39.63
CA SER A 13 -80.33 16.02 39.39
C SER A 13 -80.06 15.69 37.92
N ASN A 14 -79.76 14.42 37.67
CA ASN A 14 -80.15 13.64 36.50
C ASN A 14 -79.63 14.05 35.11
N SER A 15 -78.60 13.31 34.71
CA SER A 15 -78.60 12.45 33.50
C SER A 15 -79.55 12.82 32.36
N SER A 16 -79.00 13.53 31.39
CA SER A 16 -78.92 13.09 29.99
C SER A 16 -78.21 14.18 29.17
N THR A 17 -77.18 13.82 28.43
CA THR A 17 -76.95 14.16 27.00
C THR A 17 -75.50 13.78 26.64
N SER A 18 -75.41 13.06 25.52
CA SER A 18 -74.24 12.56 24.78
C SER A 18 -72.85 13.18 25.08
N VAL A 19 -71.90 12.28 25.27
CA VAL A 19 -70.46 12.43 25.51
C VAL A 19 -69.73 13.25 24.42
N SER A 20 -68.89 14.20 24.83
CA SER A 20 -67.72 14.73 24.10
C SER A 20 -66.88 15.60 25.07
N PRO A 21 -65.56 15.80 24.90
CA PRO A 21 -64.52 15.03 24.20
C PRO A 21 -63.46 14.52 25.20
N LEU A 22 -63.15 13.22 25.19
CA LEU A 22 -62.14 12.67 26.09
C LEU A 22 -60.74 12.96 25.54
N GLY A 23 -59.98 13.77 26.28
CA GLY A 23 -58.56 13.94 26.06
C GLY A 23 -57.86 12.59 26.08
N HIS A 24 -57.29 12.23 24.94
CA HIS A 24 -56.25 11.24 24.83
C HIS A 24 -55.13 11.81 23.98
N GLU A 25 -54.11 12.30 24.69
CA GLU A 25 -52.73 12.26 24.25
C GLU A 25 -52.47 10.84 23.69
N SER A 26 -52.44 10.72 22.36
CA SER A 26 -52.26 9.43 21.68
C SER A 26 -50.92 9.43 20.96
N SER A 27 -49.94 8.89 21.69
CA SER A 27 -48.80 8.04 21.27
C SER A 27 -48.20 8.25 19.87
N PRO A 28 -46.87 8.47 19.76
CA PRO A 28 -46.19 8.46 18.47
C PRO A 28 -46.03 7.01 18.03
N LYS A 29 -46.67 6.54 16.95
CA LYS A 29 -46.27 5.30 16.22
C LYS A 29 -47.18 5.00 15.02
N ASN A 30 -46.74 5.39 13.83
CA ASN A 30 -46.29 4.44 12.81
C ASN A 30 -45.91 5.22 11.54
N ASP A 31 -44.71 5.81 11.53
CA ASP A 31 -44.00 6.03 10.29
C ASP A 31 -43.62 4.64 9.74
N VAL A 32 -44.56 3.99 9.06
CA VAL A 32 -44.23 2.81 8.26
C VAL A 32 -43.37 3.33 7.13
N SER A 33 -42.04 3.37 7.36
CA SER A 33 -41.10 3.72 6.30
C SER A 33 -41.42 2.81 5.13
N SER A 34 -41.88 3.39 4.03
CA SER A 34 -42.27 2.65 2.83
C SER A 34 -41.19 1.59 2.54
N PRO A 35 -41.55 0.32 2.28
CA PRO A 35 -40.58 -0.70 1.89
C PRO A 35 -39.66 -0.21 0.76
N LEU A 36 -40.16 0.67 -0.11
CA LEU A 36 -39.40 1.31 -1.17
C LEU A 36 -38.31 2.28 -0.65
N ALA A 37 -38.58 3.05 0.41
CA ALA A 37 -37.60 3.93 1.04
C ALA A 37 -36.46 3.12 1.68
N VAL A 38 -36.80 2.02 2.36
CA VAL A 38 -35.82 1.08 2.93
C VAL A 38 -34.98 0.42 1.83
N LEU A 39 -35.61 -0.01 0.72
CA LEU A 39 -34.91 -0.61 -0.41
C LEU A 39 -33.99 0.40 -1.13
N LYS A 40 -34.44 1.64 -1.32
CA LYS A 40 -33.61 2.73 -1.87
C LYS A 40 -32.41 3.03 -0.97
N LEU A 41 -32.62 3.12 0.34
CA LEU A 41 -31.54 3.31 1.30
C LEU A 41 -30.53 2.16 1.26
N ARG A 42 -31.00 0.90 1.25
CA ARG A 42 -30.12 -0.28 1.12
C ARG A 42 -29.31 -0.26 -0.18
N SER A 43 -29.92 0.13 -1.30
CA SER A 43 -29.23 0.28 -2.59
C SER A 43 -28.15 1.37 -2.53
N GLN A 44 -28.45 2.53 -1.94
CA GLN A 44 -27.49 3.61 -1.76
C GLN A 44 -26.34 3.21 -0.84
N VAL A 45 -26.61 2.55 0.29
CA VAL A 45 -25.58 2.04 1.20
C VAL A 45 -24.68 1.02 0.51
N LYS A 46 -25.25 0.11 -0.29
CA LYS A 46 -24.47 -0.86 -1.07
C LYS A 46 -23.55 -0.15 -2.07
N LYS A 47 -24.07 0.82 -2.83
CA LYS A 47 -23.25 1.63 -3.76
C LYS A 47 -22.12 2.36 -3.04
N CYS A 48 -22.41 3.04 -1.92
CA CYS A 48 -21.38 3.72 -1.13
C CYS A 48 -20.31 2.75 -0.62
N ARG A 49 -20.70 1.54 -0.16
CA ARG A 49 -19.75 0.51 0.28
C ARG A 49 -18.87 0.01 -0.86
N ASP A 50 -19.46 -0.24 -2.03
CA ASP A 50 -18.74 -0.73 -3.20
C ASP A 50 -17.77 0.34 -3.74
N GLU A 51 -18.17 1.61 -3.74
CA GLU A 51 -17.31 2.75 -4.09
C GLU A 51 -16.17 2.94 -3.08
N ALA A 52 -16.46 2.84 -1.78
CA ALA A 52 -15.44 2.89 -0.73
C ALA A 52 -14.43 1.75 -0.88
N LYS A 53 -14.90 0.53 -1.18
CA LYS A 53 -14.04 -0.63 -1.44
C LYS A 53 -13.15 -0.39 -2.67
N ARG A 54 -13.72 0.07 -3.80
CA ARG A 54 -12.93 0.40 -5.00
C ARG A 54 -11.86 1.45 -4.72
N LYS A 55 -12.20 2.51 -3.99
CA LYS A 55 -11.24 3.56 -3.59
C LYS A 55 -10.12 2.97 -2.73
N SER A 56 -10.46 2.15 -1.73
CA SER A 56 -9.48 1.43 -0.89
C SER A 56 -8.56 0.52 -1.70
N ASP A 57 -9.11 -0.23 -2.66
CA ASP A 57 -8.34 -1.12 -3.53
C ASP A 57 -7.37 -0.32 -4.42
N TRP A 58 -7.82 0.83 -4.95
CA TRP A 58 -6.97 1.74 -5.71
C TRP A 58 -5.85 2.35 -4.86
N VAL A 59 -6.15 2.79 -3.64
CA VAL A 59 -5.12 3.28 -2.70
C VAL A 59 -4.10 2.18 -2.40
N SER A 60 -4.56 0.95 -2.18
CA SER A 60 -3.68 -0.20 -1.94
C SER A 60 -2.79 -0.52 -3.13
N LYS A 61 -3.34 -0.47 -4.36
CA LYS A 61 -2.55 -0.64 -5.59
C LYS A 61 -1.52 0.47 -5.77
N ILE A 62 -1.91 1.73 -5.56
CA ILE A 62 -0.99 2.87 -5.62
C ILE A 62 0.10 2.74 -4.56
N GLN A 63 -0.25 2.29 -3.35
CA GLN A 63 0.72 2.06 -2.28
C GLN A 63 1.70 0.95 -2.67
N ARG A 64 1.24 -0.17 -3.23
CA ARG A 64 2.12 -1.24 -3.73
C ARG A 64 3.05 -0.73 -4.83
N LEU A 65 2.54 0.02 -5.79
CA LEU A 65 3.35 0.63 -6.86
C LEU A 65 4.36 1.63 -6.29
N LYS A 66 3.95 2.45 -5.31
CA LYS A 66 4.86 3.35 -4.59
C LYS A 66 5.93 2.58 -3.83
N MET A 67 5.58 1.50 -3.15
CA MET A 67 6.54 0.65 -2.44
C MET A 67 7.49 -0.03 -3.41
N PHE A 68 7.01 -0.54 -4.55
CA PHE A 68 7.85 -1.11 -5.60
C PHE A 68 8.83 -0.06 -6.16
N SER A 69 8.33 1.13 -6.51
CA SER A 69 9.15 2.26 -6.97
C SER A 69 10.16 2.74 -5.91
N ARG A 70 9.78 2.64 -4.62
CA ARG A 70 10.62 3.02 -3.47
C ARG A 70 11.47 1.87 -2.92
N ARG A 71 11.43 0.68 -3.52
CA ARG A 71 12.23 -0.50 -3.12
C ARG A 71 11.90 -1.02 -1.72
N GLN A 72 10.61 -0.97 -1.39
CA GLN A 72 10.05 -1.37 -0.11
C GLN A 72 9.01 -2.47 -0.27
N SER A 73 8.96 -3.15 -1.42
CA SER A 73 8.11 -4.33 -1.52
C SER A 73 8.69 -5.43 -0.61
N PRO A 74 7.85 -6.16 0.15
CA PRO A 74 8.32 -7.27 0.96
C PRO A 74 9.05 -8.34 0.15
N GLU A 75 8.63 -8.58 -1.09
CA GLU A 75 9.27 -9.53 -2.01
C GLU A 75 10.71 -9.10 -2.32
N GLN A 76 10.93 -7.84 -2.69
CA GLN A 76 12.27 -7.31 -2.98
C GLN A 76 13.16 -7.35 -1.74
N GLN A 77 12.62 -7.05 -0.55
CA GLN A 77 13.39 -7.13 0.69
C GLN A 77 13.80 -8.57 1.02
N ALA A 78 12.91 -9.53 0.80
CA ALA A 78 13.21 -10.95 1.00
C ALA A 78 14.29 -11.44 0.02
N ASP A 79 14.19 -11.09 -1.26
CA ASP A 79 15.19 -11.47 -2.26
C ASP A 79 16.56 -10.82 -2.00
N ILE A 80 16.58 -9.55 -1.58
CA ILE A 80 17.83 -8.86 -1.17
C ILE A 80 18.43 -9.54 0.06
N ALA A 81 17.61 -9.93 1.05
CA ALA A 81 18.08 -10.63 2.23
C ALA A 81 18.69 -11.99 1.84
N ALA A 82 18.00 -12.77 0.99
CA ALA A 82 18.50 -14.06 0.51
C ALA A 82 19.86 -13.94 -0.19
N LEU A 83 20.06 -12.92 -1.04
CA LEU A 83 21.33 -12.68 -1.70
C LEU A 83 22.45 -12.29 -0.72
N LYS A 84 22.12 -11.53 0.33
CA LYS A 84 23.08 -11.18 1.38
C LYS A 84 23.46 -12.39 2.22
N ASP A 85 22.48 -13.23 2.57
CA ASP A 85 22.71 -14.45 3.35
C ASP A 85 23.58 -15.45 2.59
N GLN A 86 23.46 -15.49 1.26
CA GLN A 86 24.34 -16.26 0.37
C GLN A 86 25.73 -15.66 0.20
N GLY A 87 25.98 -14.44 0.69
CA GLY A 87 27.24 -13.72 0.50
C GLY A 87 27.52 -13.40 -0.97
N PHE A 88 26.48 -13.17 -1.78
CA PHE A 88 26.61 -13.01 -3.23
C PHE A 88 27.59 -11.89 -3.63
N VAL A 89 27.50 -10.74 -2.94
CA VAL A 89 28.37 -9.57 -3.22
C VAL A 89 29.80 -9.86 -2.78
N GLU A 90 29.96 -10.52 -1.65
CA GLU A 90 31.24 -10.88 -1.05
C GLU A 90 31.97 -11.91 -1.92
N ALA A 91 31.25 -12.90 -2.47
CA ALA A 91 31.80 -13.87 -3.41
C ALA A 91 32.34 -13.21 -4.68
N ILE A 92 31.57 -12.27 -5.27
CA ILE A 92 32.03 -11.49 -6.43
C ILE A 92 33.28 -10.67 -6.06
N LYS A 93 33.28 -10.00 -4.91
CA LYS A 93 34.45 -9.20 -4.46
C LYS A 93 35.69 -10.07 -4.21
N GLN A 94 35.51 -11.30 -3.70
CA GLN A 94 36.61 -12.24 -3.47
C GLN A 94 37.20 -12.72 -4.80
N GLN A 95 36.35 -13.00 -5.78
CA GLN A 95 36.80 -13.44 -7.11
C GLN A 95 37.42 -12.30 -7.92
N PHE A 96 36.94 -11.07 -7.72
CA PHE A 96 37.37 -9.88 -8.46
C PHE A 96 37.80 -8.75 -7.50
N PRO A 97 38.94 -8.90 -6.80
CA PRO A 97 39.36 -7.98 -5.74
C PRO A 97 39.69 -6.57 -6.27
N LEU A 98 39.98 -6.44 -7.56
CA LEU A 98 40.32 -5.16 -8.20
C LEU A 98 39.10 -4.26 -8.43
N LEU A 99 37.87 -4.77 -8.30
CA LEU A 99 36.63 -4.03 -8.56
C LEU A 99 36.58 -2.66 -7.86
N GLY A 100 36.93 -2.61 -6.57
CA GLY A 100 36.76 -1.40 -5.76
C GLY A 100 37.90 -0.38 -5.84
N SER A 101 39.09 -0.81 -6.24
CA SER A 101 40.32 -0.03 -6.13
C SER A 101 40.88 0.45 -7.48
N ARG A 102 40.57 -0.27 -8.57
CA ARG A 102 41.12 -0.02 -9.90
C ARG A 102 40.21 0.91 -10.72
N ARG A 103 40.83 1.67 -11.62
CA ARG A 103 40.15 2.32 -12.75
C ARG A 103 40.22 1.41 -13.98
N PHE A 104 39.12 1.31 -14.68
CA PHE A 104 38.95 0.45 -15.83
C PHE A 104 38.83 1.29 -17.11
N ALA A 105 39.55 0.93 -18.15
CA ALA A 105 39.24 1.37 -19.50
C ALA A 105 37.99 0.66 -20.02
N PHE A 106 37.34 1.22 -21.05
CA PHE A 106 36.11 0.65 -21.60
C PHE A 106 36.26 -0.82 -22.03
N HIS A 107 37.35 -1.17 -22.73
CA HIS A 107 37.59 -2.54 -23.18
C HIS A 107 37.78 -3.50 -22.00
N GLU A 108 38.46 -3.07 -20.92
CA GLU A 108 38.64 -3.88 -19.72
C GLU A 108 37.31 -4.21 -19.03
N ILE A 109 36.31 -3.33 -19.12
CA ILE A 109 34.96 -3.60 -18.60
C ILE A 109 34.25 -4.66 -19.43
N ARG A 110 34.48 -4.68 -20.76
CA ARG A 110 33.91 -5.71 -21.64
C ARG A 110 34.57 -7.07 -21.41
N ASP A 111 35.89 -7.08 -21.21
CA ASP A 111 36.63 -8.29 -20.84
C ASP A 111 36.13 -8.82 -19.49
N PHE A 112 36.00 -7.93 -18.50
CA PHE A 112 35.41 -8.26 -17.21
C PHE A 112 33.97 -8.79 -17.33
N PHE A 113 33.14 -8.24 -18.22
CA PHE A 113 31.79 -8.75 -18.46
C PHE A 113 31.77 -10.19 -18.97
N ILE A 114 32.72 -10.56 -19.83
CA ILE A 114 32.87 -11.93 -20.33
C ILE A 114 33.32 -12.85 -19.18
N GLU A 115 34.32 -12.43 -18.40
CA GLU A 115 34.80 -13.17 -17.23
C GLU A 115 33.69 -13.38 -16.19
N LEU A 116 32.89 -12.35 -15.93
CA LEU A 116 31.79 -12.38 -14.97
C LEU A 116 30.69 -13.37 -15.36
N ASN A 117 30.35 -13.44 -16.66
CA ASN A 117 29.42 -14.44 -17.18
C ASN A 117 29.99 -15.88 -17.09
N GLY A 118 31.31 -16.03 -17.22
CA GLY A 118 31.98 -17.32 -17.03
C GLY A 118 32.11 -17.77 -15.57
N ALA A 119 31.94 -16.87 -14.61
CA ALA A 119 32.18 -17.12 -13.19
C ALA A 119 31.04 -17.84 -12.45
N GLY A 120 29.88 -18.05 -13.09
CA GLY A 120 28.77 -18.80 -12.49
C GLY A 120 27.87 -17.98 -11.55
N PHE A 121 27.93 -16.65 -11.58
CA PHE A 121 27.05 -15.75 -10.81
C PHE A 121 25.71 -15.45 -11.53
N GLY A 122 25.22 -16.39 -12.33
CA GLY A 122 24.08 -16.19 -13.22
C GLY A 122 24.45 -15.52 -14.54
N GLU A 123 23.42 -15.21 -15.34
CA GLU A 123 23.57 -14.53 -16.62
C GLU A 123 23.60 -13.02 -16.40
N TRP A 124 24.65 -12.37 -16.92
CA TRP A 124 24.85 -10.93 -16.82
C TRP A 124 24.58 -10.24 -18.15
N PHE A 125 24.02 -9.05 -18.05
CA PHE A 125 23.69 -8.15 -19.15
C PHE A 125 24.49 -6.85 -19.04
N LEU A 126 24.84 -6.27 -20.18
CA LEU A 126 25.60 -5.03 -20.29
C LEU A 126 24.68 -3.90 -20.75
N HIS A 127 24.67 -2.80 -20.00
CA HIS A 127 24.07 -1.54 -20.42
C HIS A 127 25.13 -0.45 -20.45
N GLU A 128 25.34 0.14 -21.63
CA GLU A 128 26.37 1.12 -21.88
C GLU A 128 25.77 2.52 -22.12
N ARG A 129 26.35 3.52 -21.45
CA ARG A 129 26.14 4.95 -21.68
C ARG A 129 27.49 5.67 -21.63
N VAL A 130 27.50 6.92 -22.10
CA VAL A 130 28.72 7.75 -22.17
C VAL A 130 29.30 8.02 -20.77
N ASP A 131 28.44 8.21 -19.78
CA ASP A 131 28.80 8.59 -18.41
C ASP A 131 28.85 7.39 -17.45
N HIS A 132 28.18 6.29 -17.78
CA HIS A 132 28.11 5.12 -16.93
C HIS A 132 27.91 3.80 -17.70
N ILE A 133 28.41 2.72 -17.12
CA ILE A 133 28.18 1.35 -17.60
C ILE A 133 27.60 0.55 -16.44
N ILE A 134 26.55 -0.23 -16.72
CA ILE A 134 25.91 -1.09 -15.73
C ILE A 134 26.01 -2.52 -16.23
N LEU A 135 26.60 -3.38 -15.40
CA LEU A 135 26.50 -4.82 -15.54
C LEU A 135 25.44 -5.28 -14.57
N TYR A 136 24.45 -6.03 -15.02
CA TYR A 136 23.37 -6.49 -14.13
C TYR A 136 22.93 -7.91 -14.43
N THR A 137 22.34 -8.56 -13.44
CA THR A 137 21.70 -9.86 -13.55
C THR A 137 20.29 -9.78 -12.95
N THR A 138 19.55 -10.88 -13.02
CA THR A 138 18.20 -11.01 -12.50
C THR A 138 18.16 -12.03 -11.37
N TYR A 139 17.54 -11.69 -10.25
CA TYR A 139 17.32 -12.63 -9.15
C TYR A 139 15.95 -12.37 -8.52
N GLY A 140 15.01 -13.30 -8.67
CA GLY A 140 13.65 -13.13 -8.17
C GLY A 140 13.03 -11.82 -8.69
N SER A 141 12.72 -10.91 -7.77
CA SER A 141 12.13 -9.59 -8.03
C SER A 141 13.15 -8.44 -8.09
N VAL A 142 14.44 -8.72 -7.99
CA VAL A 142 15.53 -7.72 -7.91
C VAL A 142 16.53 -7.86 -9.05
N PHE A 143 17.32 -6.80 -9.27
CA PHE A 143 18.31 -6.72 -10.33
C PHE A 143 19.68 -6.37 -9.75
N PRO A 144 20.43 -7.37 -9.25
CA PRO A 144 21.80 -7.19 -8.78
C PRO A 144 22.67 -6.60 -9.88
N ALA A 145 23.46 -5.58 -9.57
CA ALA A 145 24.19 -4.82 -10.56
C ALA A 145 25.47 -4.18 -10.02
N LEU A 146 26.46 -4.10 -10.92
CA LEU A 146 27.69 -3.36 -10.77
C LEU A 146 27.61 -2.11 -11.63
N ARG A 147 27.83 -0.94 -11.02
CA ARG A 147 27.80 0.34 -11.73
C ARG A 147 29.19 0.92 -11.84
N PHE A 148 29.63 1.14 -13.07
CA PHE A 148 30.85 1.85 -13.42
C PHE A 148 30.49 3.28 -13.83
N VAL A 149 31.16 4.26 -13.25
CA VAL A 149 30.94 5.69 -13.55
C VAL A 149 32.22 6.25 -14.14
N THR A 150 32.10 7.07 -15.18
CA THR A 150 33.26 7.71 -15.81
C THR A 150 34.00 8.59 -14.80
N THR A 151 35.32 8.49 -14.79
CA THR A 151 36.19 9.36 -13.98
C THR A 151 36.88 10.44 -14.81
N GLY A 152 36.48 10.61 -16.07
CA GLY A 152 37.20 11.41 -17.07
C GLY A 152 38.22 10.59 -17.85
N GLU A 153 38.68 11.13 -18.98
CA GLU A 153 39.75 10.55 -19.81
C GLU A 153 39.47 9.13 -20.32
N GLY A 154 38.18 8.77 -20.52
CA GLY A 154 37.78 7.44 -21.03
C GLY A 154 37.96 6.29 -20.02
N THR A 155 38.19 6.61 -18.74
CA THR A 155 38.29 5.63 -17.66
C THR A 155 37.04 5.63 -16.79
N PHE A 156 36.78 4.49 -16.15
CA PHE A 156 35.64 4.29 -15.28
C PHE A 156 36.07 3.72 -13.93
N LYS A 157 35.32 4.03 -12.88
CA LYS A 157 35.46 3.43 -11.56
C LYS A 157 34.20 2.68 -11.20
N CYS A 158 34.33 1.47 -10.64
CA CYS A 158 33.20 0.80 -10.02
C CYS A 158 32.74 1.58 -8.78
N SER A 159 31.53 2.12 -8.85
CA SER A 159 30.87 2.84 -7.75
C SER A 159 30.34 1.91 -6.67
N GLY A 160 30.17 0.62 -6.99
CA GLY A 160 29.76 -0.41 -6.05
C GLY A 160 28.63 -1.28 -6.58
N PHE A 161 28.08 -2.07 -5.65
CA PHE A 161 27.02 -3.04 -5.90
C PHE A 161 25.66 -2.47 -5.53
N CYS A 162 24.66 -2.64 -6.38
CA CYS A 162 23.26 -2.29 -6.10
C CYS A 162 22.32 -3.43 -6.50
N PHE A 163 21.24 -3.63 -5.76
CA PHE A 163 20.23 -4.67 -6.08
C PHE A 163 19.10 -4.17 -6.99
N ASP A 164 19.30 -3.01 -7.61
CA ASP A 164 18.31 -2.37 -8.48
C ASP A 164 19.01 -1.63 -9.62
N VAL A 165 18.48 -1.80 -10.82
CA VAL A 165 19.03 -1.20 -12.04
C VAL A 165 18.16 -0.03 -12.44
N ARG A 166 18.71 1.17 -12.25
CA ARG A 166 18.18 2.38 -12.89
C ARG A 166 19.02 2.68 -14.11
N PHE A 167 18.45 2.38 -15.27
CA PHE A 167 18.86 2.95 -16.54
C PHE A 167 18.41 4.42 -16.48
N GLY A 168 19.33 5.35 -16.28
CA GLY A 168 18.99 6.77 -16.37
C GLY A 168 18.32 7.07 -17.72
N ALA A 169 17.45 8.08 -17.75
CA ALA A 169 16.93 8.64 -18.99
C ALA A 169 18.02 9.44 -19.71
#